data_AF-A0A4R4NHN6-F1
#
_entry.id   AF-A0A4R4NHN6-F1
#
_cell.length_a   1.000
_cell.length_b   1.000
_cell.length_c   1.000
_cell.angle_alpha   90.00
_cell.angle_beta   90.00
_cell.angle_gamma   90.00
#
_symmetry.space_group_name_H-M   'P 1'
#
loop_
_entity.id
_entity.type
_entity.pdbx_description
1 polymer ?
#
loop_
_entity_poly.entity_id
_entity_poly.type
_entity_poly.pdbx_seq_one_letter_code
_entity_poly.pdbx_strand_id
1 'polypeptide(L)'
;PGLVAEIVAAIPQLLSVMQLSDGPVTAAGLIDLLRQRITELRAERPTATADDIPPGPATIEQGELGELVRLLGWALDALAEVGALTLHARSRHPEHAKLTDLGAWAVWTKLEQICIAAQSPAGNIEQSAVAMLRGCAVLTPGPARAEYRAWLAARPTGPAVTELLEAARGEDALIRGLAFDALRAVGAPALAAVRAAADEPVLRPYALLWLADHEGGDPRDHTDTSAGVLTRAEATWLWVDTASAAHENGAERLLLDHLDSAPQPTVAELVDEIRDCGHPRTVQVLLALAAAHPDPAITKRVRRAAFQVHTGGA
;
A
#
# COMPACT_ATOMS: atom_id res chain seq x y z
N PRO A 1 13.85 -8.88 17.19
CA PRO A 1 12.60 -9.11 16.41
C PRO A 1 12.68 -10.20 15.29
N GLY A 2 13.77 -10.98 15.17
CA GLY A 2 14.03 -11.82 13.99
C GLY A 2 13.15 -13.06 13.82
N LEU A 3 13.13 -13.99 14.79
CA LEU A 3 12.61 -15.33 14.57
C LEU A 3 11.08 -15.42 14.44
N VAL A 4 10.31 -14.64 15.20
CA VAL A 4 8.84 -14.62 15.07
C VAL A 4 8.43 -14.12 13.68
N ALA A 5 9.05 -13.05 13.18
CA ALA A 5 8.78 -12.51 11.86
C ALA A 5 9.17 -13.49 10.75
N GLU A 6 10.30 -14.18 10.91
CA GLU A 6 10.75 -15.24 10.01
C GLU A 6 9.77 -16.41 9.95
N ILE A 7 9.24 -16.85 11.09
CA ILE A 7 8.25 -17.92 11.15
C ILE A 7 6.95 -17.50 10.47
N VAL A 8 6.44 -16.31 10.79
CA VAL A 8 5.23 -15.76 10.15
C VAL A 8 5.41 -15.67 8.63
N ALA A 9 6.59 -15.24 8.16
CA ALA A 9 6.90 -15.19 6.73
C ALA A 9 7.01 -16.58 6.08
N ALA A 10 7.35 -17.62 6.83
CA ALA A 10 7.49 -18.99 6.33
C ALA A 10 6.17 -19.80 6.30
N ILE A 11 5.17 -19.45 7.14
CA ILE A 11 3.88 -20.16 7.22
C ILE A 11 3.23 -20.43 5.85
N PRO A 12 3.16 -19.47 4.90
CA PRO A 12 2.53 -19.71 3.59
C PRO A 12 3.12 -20.88 2.80
N GLN A 13 4.45 -21.10 2.90
CA GLN A 13 5.10 -22.23 2.22
C GLN A 13 4.75 -23.55 2.91
N LEU A 14 4.72 -23.59 4.24
CA LEU A 14 4.30 -24.78 4.99
C LEU A 14 2.88 -25.19 4.61
N LEU A 15 1.95 -24.22 4.54
CA LEU A 15 0.56 -24.47 4.14
C LEU A 15 0.48 -24.97 2.69
N SER A 16 1.27 -24.41 1.78
CA SER A 16 1.37 -24.90 0.39
C SER A 16 1.84 -26.35 0.32
N VAL A 17 2.86 -26.73 1.13
CA VAL A 17 3.33 -28.13 1.17
C VAL A 17 2.26 -29.05 1.75
N MET A 18 1.56 -28.64 2.80
CA MET A 18 0.44 -29.42 3.35
C MET A 18 -0.69 -29.61 2.32
N GLN A 19 -0.99 -28.59 1.53
CA GLN A 19 -1.97 -28.65 0.44
C GLN A 19 -1.53 -29.65 -0.65
N LEU A 20 -0.27 -29.60 -1.07
CA LEU A 20 0.28 -30.49 -2.09
C LEU A 20 0.46 -31.93 -1.61
N SER A 21 0.62 -32.14 -0.31
CA SER A 21 0.78 -33.47 0.28
C SER A 21 -0.53 -34.27 0.33
N ASP A 22 -1.69 -33.61 0.18
CA ASP A 22 -3.04 -34.20 0.20
C ASP A 22 -3.28 -35.16 1.38
N GLY A 23 -2.68 -34.85 2.54
CA GLY A 23 -2.63 -35.74 3.69
C GLY A 23 -1.95 -35.14 4.93
N PRO A 24 -1.93 -35.86 6.07
CA PRO A 24 -1.29 -35.39 7.29
C PRO A 24 0.23 -35.27 7.12
N VAL A 25 0.79 -34.12 7.49
CA VAL A 25 2.23 -33.85 7.51
C VAL A 25 2.75 -34.02 8.94
N THR A 26 3.91 -34.65 9.12
CA THR A 26 4.53 -34.85 10.44
C THR A 26 5.05 -33.54 11.01
N ALA A 27 5.02 -33.40 12.34
CA ALA A 27 5.63 -32.24 13.00
C ALA A 27 7.14 -32.15 12.73
N ALA A 28 7.85 -33.28 12.67
CA ALA A 28 9.26 -33.32 12.27
C ALA A 28 9.47 -32.75 10.86
N GLY A 29 8.62 -33.12 9.90
CA GLY A 29 8.69 -32.58 8.54
C GLY A 29 8.39 -31.08 8.48
N LEU A 30 7.42 -30.59 9.26
CA LEU A 30 7.13 -29.15 9.36
C LEU A 30 8.29 -28.37 9.98
N ILE A 31 8.97 -28.93 10.99
CA ILE A 31 10.17 -28.33 11.60
C ILE A 31 11.29 -28.24 10.55
N ASP A 32 11.54 -29.31 9.80
CA ASP A 32 12.60 -29.32 8.79
C ASP A 32 12.31 -28.31 7.65
N LEU A 33 11.07 -28.25 7.16
CA LEU A 33 10.64 -27.26 6.17
C LEU A 33 10.81 -25.82 6.69
N LEU A 34 10.39 -25.57 7.94
CA LEU A 34 10.53 -24.26 8.55
C LEU A 34 12.00 -23.86 8.68
N ARG A 35 12.87 -24.77 9.12
CA ARG A 35 14.32 -24.52 9.23
C ARG A 35 14.93 -24.19 7.87
N GLN A 36 14.57 -24.95 6.84
CA GLN A 36 15.02 -24.70 5.49
C GLN A 36 14.58 -23.30 5.03
N ARG A 37 13.29 -22.97 5.15
CA ARG A 37 12.79 -21.67 4.68
C ARG A 37 13.38 -20.48 5.42
N ILE A 38 13.57 -20.59 6.73
CA ILE A 38 14.22 -19.53 7.51
C ILE A 38 15.67 -19.32 7.03
N THR A 39 16.38 -20.40 6.70
CA THR A 39 17.73 -20.33 6.14
C THR A 39 17.73 -19.59 4.80
N GLU A 40 16.78 -19.90 3.91
CA GLU A 40 16.61 -19.21 2.63
C GLU A 40 16.27 -17.72 2.81
N LEU A 41 15.29 -17.40 3.68
CA LEU A 41 14.91 -16.01 3.98
C LEU A 41 16.08 -15.18 4.53
N ARG A 42 16.96 -15.79 5.32
CA ARG A 42 18.17 -15.13 5.83
C ARG A 42 19.20 -14.89 4.73
N ALA A 43 19.33 -15.81 3.77
CA ALA A 43 20.22 -15.68 2.62
C ALA A 43 19.72 -14.64 1.60
N GLU A 44 18.41 -14.47 1.47
CA GLU A 44 17.77 -13.49 0.57
C GLU A 44 17.87 -12.03 1.09
N ARG A 45 18.26 -11.81 2.36
CA ARG A 45 18.42 -10.45 2.90
C ARG A 45 19.64 -9.76 2.28
N PRO A 46 19.50 -8.53 1.76
CA PRO A 46 20.64 -7.77 1.26
C PRO A 46 21.64 -7.54 2.41
N THR A 47 22.92 -7.88 2.18
CA THR A 47 24.00 -7.59 3.12
C THR A 47 24.18 -6.08 3.23
N ALA A 48 24.18 -5.53 4.45
CA ALA A 48 24.18 -4.09 4.68
C ALA A 48 25.52 -3.39 4.35
N THR A 49 26.56 -4.13 3.95
CA THR A 49 27.91 -3.60 3.73
C THR A 49 28.65 -4.41 2.66
N ALA A 50 29.30 -3.71 1.72
CA ALA A 50 30.05 -4.30 0.60
C ALA A 50 31.34 -5.06 1.00
N ASP A 51 31.71 -5.03 2.29
CA ASP A 51 32.91 -5.69 2.83
C ASP A 51 32.63 -6.96 3.66
N ASP A 52 31.36 -7.34 3.86
CA ASP A 52 31.05 -8.59 4.55
C ASP A 52 31.01 -9.76 3.57
N ILE A 53 31.96 -10.69 3.76
CA ILE A 53 31.89 -12.05 3.22
C ILE A 53 30.48 -12.57 3.50
N PRO A 54 29.73 -13.07 2.49
CA PRO A 54 28.40 -13.59 2.74
C PRO A 54 28.51 -14.64 3.85
N PRO A 55 27.80 -14.47 4.99
CA PRO A 55 27.86 -15.46 6.04
C PRO A 55 27.47 -16.79 5.41
N GLY A 56 28.29 -17.83 5.66
CA GLY A 56 27.94 -19.20 5.27
C GLY A 56 26.54 -19.55 5.80
N PRO A 57 25.88 -20.58 5.26
CA PRO A 57 24.48 -20.88 5.57
C PRO A 57 24.23 -20.79 7.07
N ALA A 58 23.44 -19.79 7.48
CA ALA A 58 23.18 -19.48 8.89
C ALA A 58 22.45 -20.66 9.53
N THR A 59 23.24 -21.56 10.10
CA THR A 59 22.72 -22.82 10.66
C THR A 59 22.05 -22.50 11.98
N ILE A 60 20.78 -22.87 12.11
CA ILE A 60 19.99 -22.68 13.34
C ILE A 60 20.67 -23.47 14.47
N GLU A 61 21.13 -22.77 15.50
CA GLU A 61 21.79 -23.37 16.67
C GLU A 61 20.81 -24.22 17.50
N GLN A 62 21.34 -25.17 18.29
CA GLN A 62 20.50 -26.07 19.10
C GLN A 62 19.58 -25.31 20.10
N GLY A 63 20.03 -24.17 20.62
CA GLY A 63 19.21 -23.32 21.50
C GLY A 63 18.07 -22.62 20.77
N GLU A 64 18.28 -22.22 19.51
CA GLU A 64 17.30 -21.56 18.65
C GLU A 64 16.24 -22.57 18.15
N LEU A 65 16.61 -23.84 17.99
CA LEU A 65 15.68 -24.91 17.60
C LEU A 65 14.53 -25.09 18.59
N GLY A 66 14.80 -25.03 19.90
CA GLY A 66 13.75 -25.16 20.92
C GLY A 66 12.73 -24.02 20.86
N GLU A 67 13.19 -22.80 20.57
CA GLU A 67 12.33 -21.64 20.36
C GLU A 67 11.54 -21.73 19.05
N LEU A 68 12.18 -22.18 17.96
CA LEU A 68 11.52 -22.43 16.68
C LEU A 68 10.39 -23.45 16.82
N VAL A 69 10.62 -24.58 17.51
CA VAL A 69 9.60 -25.59 17.76
C VAL A 69 8.43 -25.02 18.58
N ARG A 70 8.73 -24.22 19.62
CA ARG A 70 7.71 -23.57 20.43
C ARG A 70 6.85 -22.60 19.61
N LEU A 71 7.48 -21.78 18.79
CA LEU A 71 6.80 -20.79 17.95
C LEU A 71 6.02 -21.45 16.78
N LEU A 72 6.53 -22.55 16.22
CA LEU A 72 5.77 -23.37 15.27
C LEU A 72 4.52 -23.95 15.94
N GLY A 73 4.65 -24.48 17.16
CA GLY A 73 3.49 -24.95 17.93
C GLY A 73 2.44 -23.86 18.12
N TRP A 74 2.85 -22.67 18.55
CA TRP A 74 1.97 -21.50 18.66
C TRP A 74 1.26 -21.16 17.33
N ALA A 75 1.98 -21.15 16.21
CA ALA A 75 1.39 -20.85 14.91
C ALA A 75 0.39 -21.92 14.46
N LEU A 76 0.71 -23.20 14.69
CA LEU A 76 -0.17 -24.32 14.39
C LEU A 76 -1.44 -24.29 15.25
N ASP A 77 -1.31 -23.98 16.54
CA ASP A 77 -2.46 -23.85 17.44
C ASP A 77 -3.38 -22.71 16.99
N ALA A 78 -2.82 -21.55 16.61
CA ALA A 78 -3.60 -20.41 16.11
C ALA A 78 -4.34 -20.75 14.79
N LEU A 79 -3.70 -21.49 13.88
CA LEU A 79 -4.33 -21.97 12.66
C LEU A 79 -5.43 -23.01 12.93
N ALA A 80 -5.23 -23.86 13.94
CA ALA A 80 -6.25 -24.83 14.38
C ALA A 80 -7.46 -24.13 15.01
N GLU A 81 -7.23 -23.07 15.79
CA GLU A 81 -8.28 -22.29 16.46
C GLU A 81 -9.25 -21.65 15.46
N VAL A 82 -8.74 -21.15 14.32
CA VAL A 82 -9.56 -20.62 13.23
C VAL A 82 -10.12 -21.70 12.29
N GLY A 83 -9.86 -22.98 12.59
CA GLY A 83 -10.36 -24.12 11.82
C GLY A 83 -9.63 -24.37 10.50
N ALA A 84 -8.45 -23.79 10.28
CA ALA A 84 -7.67 -23.98 9.05
C ALA A 84 -6.96 -25.35 9.00
N LEU A 85 -6.66 -25.95 10.16
CA LEU A 85 -6.03 -27.26 10.23
C LEU A 85 -6.52 -28.08 11.43
N THR A 86 -6.36 -29.39 11.34
CA THR A 86 -6.52 -30.33 12.46
C THR A 86 -5.15 -30.79 12.94
N LEU A 87 -4.94 -30.78 14.25
CA LEU A 87 -3.76 -31.33 14.89
C LEU A 87 -4.07 -32.72 15.46
N HIS A 88 -3.24 -33.70 15.13
CA HIS A 88 -3.28 -35.02 15.75
C HIS A 88 -2.07 -35.18 16.66
N ALA A 89 -2.33 -35.44 17.94
CA ALA A 89 -1.29 -35.60 18.95
C ALA A 89 -1.42 -36.96 19.64
N ARG A 90 -0.31 -37.69 19.73
CA ARG A 90 -0.16 -38.83 20.66
C ARG A 90 0.49 -38.43 22.00
N SER A 91 0.95 -37.18 22.12
CA SER A 91 1.64 -36.65 23.31
C SER A 91 1.32 -35.15 23.52
N ARG A 92 2.05 -34.44 24.40
CA ARG A 92 1.88 -32.97 24.60
C ARG A 92 2.27 -32.11 23.39
N HIS A 93 2.79 -32.73 22.33
CA HIS A 93 3.15 -32.07 21.07
C HIS A 93 2.37 -32.69 19.91
N PRO A 94 1.91 -31.90 18.93
CA PRO A 94 1.28 -32.44 17.73
C PRO A 94 2.26 -33.35 17.00
N GLU A 95 1.82 -34.56 16.62
CA GLU A 95 2.61 -35.51 15.83
C GLU A 95 2.37 -35.28 14.33
N HIS A 96 1.14 -34.92 13.98
CA HIS A 96 0.73 -34.60 12.61
C HIS A 96 -0.21 -33.40 12.55
N ALA A 97 -0.14 -32.65 11.46
CA ALA A 97 -1.10 -31.61 11.11
C ALA A 97 -1.69 -31.90 9.72
N LYS A 98 -2.97 -31.61 9.53
CA LYS A 98 -3.66 -31.74 8.23
C LYS A 98 -4.51 -30.52 7.97
N LEU A 99 -4.49 -29.97 6.75
CA LEU A 99 -5.43 -28.93 6.37
C LEU A 99 -6.87 -29.45 6.41
N THR A 100 -7.78 -28.60 6.89
CA THR A 100 -9.21 -28.80 6.70
C THR A 100 -9.63 -28.35 5.31
N ASP A 101 -10.87 -28.60 4.91
CA ASP A 101 -11.42 -28.04 3.66
C ASP A 101 -11.36 -26.50 3.65
N LEU A 102 -11.55 -25.85 4.81
CA LEU A 102 -11.42 -24.40 4.95
C LEU A 102 -9.98 -23.94 4.74
N GLY A 103 -9.01 -24.62 5.36
CA GLY A 103 -7.59 -24.30 5.18
C GLY A 103 -7.14 -24.54 3.74
N ALA A 104 -7.55 -25.65 3.14
CA ALA A 104 -7.27 -25.98 1.75
C ALA A 104 -7.86 -24.93 0.79
N TRP A 105 -9.11 -24.53 1.02
CA TRP A 105 -9.74 -23.44 0.26
C TRP A 105 -8.97 -22.13 0.41
N ALA A 106 -8.57 -21.75 1.63
CA ALA A 106 -7.83 -20.51 1.87
C ALA A 106 -6.47 -20.50 1.14
N VAL A 107 -5.75 -21.63 1.15
CA VAL A 107 -4.49 -21.80 0.40
C VAL A 107 -4.75 -21.72 -1.11
N TRP A 108 -5.76 -22.43 -1.61
CA TRP A 108 -6.10 -22.41 -3.03
C TRP A 108 -6.50 -21.02 -3.51
N THR A 109 -7.34 -20.29 -2.76
CA THR A 109 -7.72 -18.91 -3.08
C THR A 109 -6.50 -18.00 -3.12
N LYS A 110 -5.51 -18.20 -2.25
CA LYS A 110 -4.26 -17.42 -2.29
C LYS A 110 -3.41 -17.77 -3.51
N LEU A 111 -3.28 -19.05 -3.84
CA LEU A 111 -2.57 -19.48 -5.06
C LEU A 111 -3.27 -18.96 -6.32
N GLU A 112 -4.60 -19.02 -6.38
CA GLU A 112 -5.37 -18.46 -7.48
C GLU A 112 -5.17 -16.95 -7.60
N GLN A 113 -5.21 -16.21 -6.49
CA GLN A 113 -4.91 -14.77 -6.49
C GLN A 113 -3.52 -14.48 -7.05
N ILE A 114 -2.51 -15.28 -6.72
CA ILE A 114 -1.14 -15.16 -7.26
C ILE A 114 -1.12 -15.50 -8.76
N CYS A 115 -1.82 -16.55 -9.19
CA CYS A 115 -1.87 -16.94 -10.60
C CYS A 115 -2.62 -15.91 -11.47
N ILE A 116 -3.70 -15.32 -10.95
CA ILE A 116 -4.42 -14.22 -11.60
C ILE A 116 -3.54 -12.97 -11.62
N ALA A 117 -2.86 -12.68 -10.51
CA ALA A 117 -1.91 -11.58 -10.40
C ALA A 117 -0.78 -11.70 -11.43
N ALA A 118 -0.20 -12.88 -11.59
CA ALA A 118 0.89 -13.13 -12.53
C ALA A 118 0.46 -12.94 -14.01
N GLN A 119 -0.84 -12.92 -14.29
CA GLN A 119 -1.41 -12.64 -15.60
C GLN A 119 -1.78 -11.16 -15.80
N SER A 120 -1.31 -10.26 -14.92
CA SER A 120 -1.55 -8.83 -15.05
C SER A 120 -1.14 -8.36 -16.46
N PRO A 121 -2.04 -7.73 -17.23
CA PRO A 121 -1.77 -7.38 -18.63
C PRO A 121 -0.51 -6.54 -18.84
N ALA A 122 -0.14 -5.70 -17.86
CA ALA A 122 1.04 -4.83 -17.96
C ALA A 122 2.32 -5.43 -17.35
N GLY A 123 2.21 -6.47 -16.51
CA GLY A 123 3.37 -7.18 -15.96
C GLY A 123 4.12 -6.42 -14.85
N ASN A 124 3.43 -5.58 -14.07
CA ASN A 124 4.08 -4.77 -13.03
C ASN A 124 4.39 -5.53 -11.72
N ILE A 125 4.10 -6.84 -11.67
CA ILE A 125 4.14 -7.65 -10.44
C ILE A 125 5.51 -7.64 -9.75
N GLU A 126 6.60 -7.57 -10.50
CA GLU A 126 7.99 -7.56 -9.99
C GLU A 126 8.55 -6.13 -9.78
N GLN A 127 7.76 -5.10 -10.08
CA GLN A 127 8.22 -3.72 -10.02
C GLN A 127 8.15 -3.16 -8.60
N SER A 128 8.89 -2.07 -8.36
CA SER A 128 8.70 -1.24 -7.17
C SER A 128 7.32 -0.58 -7.19
N ALA A 129 6.84 -0.13 -6.03
CA ALA A 129 5.56 0.57 -5.91
C ALA A 129 5.48 1.75 -6.87
N VAL A 130 6.51 2.62 -6.88
CA VAL A 130 6.55 3.79 -7.76
C VAL A 130 6.48 3.40 -9.24
N ALA A 131 7.24 2.39 -9.67
CA ALA A 131 7.25 1.95 -11.06
C ALA A 131 5.90 1.33 -11.46
N MET A 132 5.30 0.51 -10.59
CA MET A 132 3.97 -0.05 -10.79
C MET A 132 2.90 1.05 -10.88
N LEU A 133 2.91 2.02 -9.97
CA LEU A 133 1.94 3.13 -9.96
C LEU A 133 2.08 3.99 -11.23
N ARG A 134 3.30 4.26 -11.69
CA ARG A 134 3.54 4.92 -12.99
C ARG A 134 2.98 4.13 -14.16
N GLY A 135 3.18 2.80 -14.17
CA GLY A 135 2.59 1.92 -15.18
C GLY A 135 1.05 1.96 -15.18
N CYS A 136 0.44 2.19 -14.01
CA CYS A 136 -1.00 2.29 -13.86
C CYS A 136 -1.59 3.67 -14.24
N ALA A 137 -0.77 4.72 -14.35
CA ALA A 137 -1.24 6.08 -14.63
C ALA A 137 -2.05 6.23 -15.92
N VAL A 138 -1.76 5.37 -16.92
CA VAL A 138 -2.44 5.39 -18.23
C VAL A 138 -3.65 4.46 -18.30
N LEU A 139 -3.95 3.73 -17.21
CA LEU A 139 -5.01 2.75 -17.16
C LEU A 139 -6.31 3.35 -16.65
N THR A 140 -7.44 2.75 -17.04
CA THR A 140 -8.73 3.08 -16.42
C THR A 140 -8.80 2.48 -14.99
N PRO A 141 -9.69 2.98 -14.12
CA PRO A 141 -9.72 2.57 -12.70
C PRO A 141 -9.92 1.07 -12.45
N GLY A 142 -10.61 0.35 -13.35
CA GLY A 142 -10.79 -1.10 -13.24
C GLY A 142 -9.46 -1.86 -13.42
N PRO A 143 -8.82 -1.75 -14.60
CA PRO A 143 -7.50 -2.29 -14.87
C PRO A 143 -6.41 -1.87 -13.89
N ALA A 144 -6.35 -0.59 -13.49
CA ALA A 144 -5.39 -0.14 -12.47
C ALA A 144 -5.56 -0.90 -11.14
N ARG A 145 -6.81 -1.08 -10.67
CA ARG A 145 -7.10 -1.89 -9.47
C ARG A 145 -6.70 -3.35 -9.62
N ALA A 146 -6.79 -3.91 -10.83
CA ALA A 146 -6.32 -5.27 -11.10
C ALA A 146 -4.79 -5.36 -10.96
N GLU A 147 -4.05 -4.39 -11.50
CA GLU A 147 -2.60 -4.29 -11.34
C GLU A 147 -2.19 -4.11 -9.87
N TYR A 148 -2.91 -3.28 -9.08
CA TYR A 148 -2.64 -3.14 -7.64
C TYR A 148 -2.80 -4.46 -6.91
N ARG A 149 -3.90 -5.17 -7.15
CA ARG A 149 -4.14 -6.49 -6.53
C ARG A 149 -3.08 -7.50 -6.96
N ALA A 150 -2.64 -7.43 -8.21
CA ALA A 150 -1.60 -8.30 -8.72
C ALA A 150 -0.27 -8.08 -8.01
N TRP A 151 0.16 -6.83 -7.96
CA TRP A 151 1.35 -6.38 -7.25
C TRP A 151 1.31 -6.76 -5.77
N LEU A 152 0.17 -6.54 -5.10
CA LEU A 152 -0.03 -6.89 -3.70
C LEU A 152 -0.01 -8.41 -3.43
N ALA A 153 -0.52 -9.23 -4.36
CA ALA A 153 -0.58 -10.69 -4.17
C ALA A 153 0.81 -11.34 -4.14
N ALA A 154 1.81 -10.73 -4.77
CA ALA A 154 3.16 -11.25 -4.86
C ALA A 154 4.05 -10.96 -3.64
N ARG A 155 3.56 -10.22 -2.64
CA ARG A 155 4.42 -9.68 -1.58
C ARG A 155 3.75 -9.62 -0.21
N PRO A 156 4.52 -9.58 0.90
CA PRO A 156 3.94 -9.44 2.24
C PRO A 156 3.28 -8.07 2.43
N THR A 157 2.12 -8.05 3.09
CA THR A 157 1.27 -6.85 3.21
C THR A 157 1.96 -5.67 3.92
N GLY A 158 2.67 -5.91 5.02
CA GLY A 158 3.34 -4.85 5.79
C GLY A 158 4.39 -4.07 4.97
N PRO A 159 5.38 -4.75 4.37
CA PRO A 159 6.31 -4.14 3.43
C PRO A 159 5.63 -3.43 2.26
N ALA A 160 4.56 -4.01 1.70
CA ALA A 160 3.82 -3.40 0.60
C ALA A 160 3.16 -2.07 0.98
N VAL A 161 2.51 -2.02 2.16
CA VAL A 161 1.91 -0.78 2.70
C VAL A 161 2.99 0.27 2.94
N THR A 162 4.13 -0.14 3.49
CA THR A 162 5.28 0.76 3.72
C THR A 162 5.78 1.34 2.41
N GLU A 163 5.98 0.50 1.39
CA GLU A 163 6.47 0.91 0.07
C GLU A 163 5.50 1.83 -0.66
N LEU A 164 4.18 1.61 -0.54
CA LEU A 164 3.15 2.50 -1.07
C LEU A 164 3.15 3.86 -0.37
N LEU A 165 3.28 3.89 0.96
CA LEU A 165 3.37 5.15 1.70
C LEU A 165 4.67 5.92 1.37
N GLU A 166 5.80 5.23 1.20
CA GLU A 166 7.03 5.85 0.73
C GLU A 166 6.88 6.43 -0.69
N ALA A 167 6.23 5.70 -1.59
CA ALA A 167 5.89 6.22 -2.92
C ALA A 167 5.01 7.48 -2.81
N ALA A 168 4.04 7.47 -1.89
CA ALA A 168 3.15 8.59 -1.62
C ALA A 168 3.85 9.79 -1.00
N ARG A 169 5.00 9.65 -0.33
CA ARG A 169 5.81 10.77 0.21
C ARG A 169 6.62 11.49 -0.86
N GLY A 170 6.82 10.88 -2.02
CA GLY A 170 7.57 11.46 -3.13
C GLY A 170 6.99 12.77 -3.66
N GLU A 171 7.69 13.39 -4.60
CA GLU A 171 7.28 14.69 -5.15
C GLU A 171 6.16 14.63 -6.20
N ASP A 172 5.86 13.43 -6.71
CA ASP A 172 4.92 13.21 -7.80
C ASP A 172 3.49 13.10 -7.25
N ALA A 173 2.70 14.14 -7.51
CA ALA A 173 1.32 14.26 -7.03
C ALA A 173 0.41 13.14 -7.58
N LEU A 174 0.62 12.71 -8.83
CA LEU A 174 -0.15 11.62 -9.41
C LEU A 174 0.15 10.32 -8.67
N ILE A 175 1.42 10.03 -8.41
CA ILE A 175 1.83 8.83 -7.68
C ILE A 175 1.31 8.84 -6.25
N ARG A 176 1.24 10.01 -5.59
CA ARG A 176 0.63 10.16 -4.27
C ARG A 176 -0.84 9.75 -4.27
N GLY A 177 -1.63 10.24 -5.23
CA GLY A 177 -3.03 9.83 -5.38
C GLY A 177 -3.19 8.34 -5.66
N LEU A 178 -2.44 7.81 -6.65
CA LEU A 178 -2.50 6.39 -7.02
C LEU A 178 -2.04 5.45 -5.88
N ALA A 179 -1.10 5.87 -5.05
CA ALA A 179 -0.66 5.10 -3.89
C ALA A 179 -1.80 4.93 -2.88
N PHE A 180 -2.59 5.98 -2.62
CA PHE A 180 -3.77 5.87 -1.75
C PHE A 180 -4.90 5.06 -2.37
N ASP A 181 -5.06 5.07 -3.70
CA ASP A 181 -5.96 4.14 -4.40
C ASP A 181 -5.51 2.68 -4.25
N ALA A 182 -4.21 2.41 -4.35
CA ALA A 182 -3.66 1.08 -4.10
C ALA A 182 -3.83 0.65 -2.62
N LEU A 183 -3.67 1.57 -1.66
CA LEU A 183 -3.93 1.30 -0.24
C LEU A 183 -5.40 0.92 0.02
N ARG A 184 -6.37 1.43 -0.76
CA ARG A 184 -7.77 0.95 -0.69
C ARG A 184 -7.93 -0.50 -1.12
N ALA A 185 -7.07 -1.00 -2.01
CA ALA A 185 -7.06 -2.42 -2.37
C ALA A 185 -6.45 -3.31 -1.27
N VAL A 186 -5.64 -2.74 -0.36
CA VAL A 186 -5.14 -3.42 0.85
C VAL A 186 -6.23 -3.53 1.93
N GLY A 187 -6.93 -2.43 2.20
CA GLY A 187 -8.01 -2.37 3.20
C GLY A 187 -7.50 -2.37 4.65
N ALA A 188 -8.22 -3.05 5.55
CA ALA A 188 -8.00 -3.03 7.01
C ALA A 188 -6.56 -3.23 7.50
N PRO A 189 -5.73 -4.10 6.88
CA PRO A 189 -4.33 -4.23 7.27
C PRO A 189 -3.51 -2.94 7.16
N ALA A 190 -3.92 -1.97 6.34
CA ALA A 190 -3.22 -0.68 6.18
C ALA A 190 -3.61 0.37 7.23
N LEU A 191 -4.71 0.17 7.98
CA LEU A 191 -5.35 1.21 8.80
C LEU A 191 -4.42 1.83 9.84
N ALA A 192 -3.59 1.04 10.52
CA ALA A 192 -2.64 1.58 11.50
C ALA A 192 -1.58 2.49 10.85
N ALA A 193 -1.07 2.09 9.69
CA ALA A 193 -0.06 2.86 8.96
C ALA A 193 -0.66 4.15 8.35
N VAL A 194 -1.88 4.09 7.83
CA VAL A 194 -2.58 5.27 7.30
C VAL A 194 -2.94 6.27 8.41
N ARG A 195 -3.33 5.79 9.60
CA ARG A 195 -3.54 6.68 10.76
C ARG A 195 -2.26 7.44 11.13
N ALA A 196 -1.12 6.77 11.14
CA ALA A 196 0.16 7.44 11.38
C ALA A 196 0.51 8.46 10.27
N ALA A 197 0.23 8.11 9.00
CA ALA A 197 0.43 9.01 7.88
C ALA A 197 -0.45 10.27 7.92
N ALA A 198 -1.57 10.26 8.66
CA ALA A 198 -2.43 11.43 8.83
C ALA A 198 -1.75 12.58 9.61
N ASP A 199 -0.67 12.30 10.34
CA ASP A 199 0.13 13.32 11.03
C ASP A 199 1.16 14.00 10.09
N GLU A 200 1.37 13.46 8.89
CA GLU A 200 2.29 14.02 7.90
C GLU A 200 1.57 15.01 6.98
N PRO A 201 1.96 16.30 6.93
CA PRO A 201 1.21 17.32 6.18
C PRO A 201 0.95 16.98 4.71
N VAL A 202 1.91 16.32 4.07
CA VAL A 202 1.85 15.94 2.64
C VAL A 202 0.91 14.75 2.38
N LEU A 203 0.73 13.86 3.34
CA LEU A 203 -0.14 12.69 3.21
C LEU A 203 -1.51 12.90 3.83
N ARG A 204 -1.62 13.87 4.74
CA ARG A 204 -2.77 14.07 5.61
C ARG A 204 -4.11 14.16 4.86
N PRO A 205 -4.29 14.99 3.82
CA PRO A 205 -5.58 15.04 3.12
C PRO A 205 -5.99 13.70 2.51
N TYR A 206 -5.03 12.96 1.94
CA TYR A 206 -5.28 11.63 1.38
C TYR A 206 -5.59 10.59 2.46
N ALA A 207 -4.85 10.61 3.57
CA ALA A 207 -5.05 9.72 4.70
C ALA A 207 -6.42 9.91 5.36
N LEU A 208 -6.87 11.15 5.54
CA LEU A 208 -8.19 11.46 6.09
C LEU A 208 -9.32 10.94 5.19
N LEU A 209 -9.22 11.12 3.88
CA LEU A 209 -10.19 10.56 2.93
C LEU A 209 -10.19 9.03 2.94
N TRP A 210 -9.01 8.41 2.97
CA TRP A 210 -8.89 6.95 3.06
C TRP A 210 -9.51 6.40 4.36
N LEU A 211 -9.28 7.07 5.49
CA LEU A 211 -9.85 6.67 6.78
C LEU A 211 -11.36 6.84 6.79
N ALA A 212 -11.88 7.93 6.23
CA ALA A 212 -13.33 8.14 6.12
C ALA A 212 -14.00 7.05 5.25
N ASP A 213 -13.39 6.67 4.13
CA ASP A 213 -13.86 5.57 3.27
C ASP A 213 -13.87 4.22 4.01
N HIS A 214 -12.98 4.03 4.99
CA HIS A 214 -12.82 2.77 5.68
C HIS A 214 -13.58 2.67 7.02
N GLU A 215 -13.79 3.80 7.69
CA GLU A 215 -14.54 3.93 8.95
C GLU A 215 -16.03 4.23 8.71
N GLY A 216 -16.37 4.79 7.55
CA GLY A 216 -17.75 4.83 7.06
C GLY A 216 -18.24 3.41 6.79
N GLY A 217 -19.35 3.01 7.42
CA GLY A 217 -20.02 1.71 7.23
C GLY A 217 -20.49 1.41 5.80
N ASP A 218 -21.54 0.60 5.62
CA ASP A 218 -22.06 0.23 4.29
C ASP A 218 -22.27 1.47 3.39
N PRO A 219 -21.76 1.50 2.13
CA PRO A 219 -22.00 2.59 1.17
C PRO A 219 -23.47 3.00 1.01
N ARG A 220 -24.43 2.14 1.39
CA ARG A 220 -25.87 2.44 1.40
C ARG A 220 -26.32 3.35 2.56
N ASP A 221 -25.54 3.46 3.62
CA ASP A 221 -25.82 4.28 4.80
C ASP A 221 -25.32 5.72 4.67
N HIS A 222 -24.48 6.00 3.66
CA HIS A 222 -23.88 7.32 3.45
C HIS A 222 -24.65 8.10 2.38
N THR A 223 -25.68 8.82 2.82
CA THR A 223 -26.30 9.87 2.00
C THR A 223 -25.64 11.23 2.23
N ASP A 224 -24.65 11.34 3.12
CA ASP A 224 -23.96 12.58 3.40
C ASP A 224 -22.45 12.50 3.08
N THR A 225 -22.13 13.29 2.06
CA THR A 225 -20.90 13.52 1.31
C THR A 225 -19.59 13.55 2.12
N SER A 226 -18.49 13.19 1.45
CA SER A 226 -17.08 13.43 1.79
C SER A 226 -16.71 14.88 2.14
N ALA A 227 -17.69 15.80 2.08
CA ALA A 227 -17.56 17.24 2.30
C ALA A 227 -17.29 17.65 3.75
N GLY A 228 -17.46 16.74 4.72
CA GLY A 228 -17.19 17.01 6.14
C GLY A 228 -15.84 16.48 6.66
N VAL A 229 -15.07 15.75 5.85
CA VAL A 229 -13.86 15.03 6.30
C VAL A 229 -12.65 15.95 6.36
N LEU A 230 -12.51 16.82 5.37
CA LEU A 230 -11.38 17.74 5.24
C LEU A 230 -11.76 19.12 5.73
N THR A 231 -10.85 19.77 6.46
CA THR A 231 -10.92 21.22 6.66
C THR A 231 -10.81 21.94 5.32
N ARG A 232 -11.19 23.21 5.31
CA ARG A 232 -11.10 24.05 4.12
C ARG A 232 -9.67 24.14 3.54
N ALA A 233 -8.68 24.27 4.42
CA ALA A 233 -7.28 24.33 4.01
C ALA A 233 -6.79 23.00 3.42
N GLU A 234 -7.18 21.87 4.02
CA GLU A 234 -6.83 20.53 3.51
C GLU A 234 -7.49 20.23 2.17
N ALA A 235 -8.75 20.63 1.97
CA ALA A 235 -9.45 20.51 0.69
C ALA A 235 -8.76 21.34 -0.40
N THR A 236 -8.34 22.57 -0.08
CA THR A 236 -7.57 23.42 -1.01
C THR A 236 -6.20 22.83 -1.31
N TRP A 237 -5.49 22.29 -0.31
CA TRP A 237 -4.21 21.61 -0.50
C TRP A 237 -4.34 20.43 -1.47
N LEU A 238 -5.34 19.57 -1.27
CA LEU A 238 -5.61 18.43 -2.15
C LEU A 238 -6.01 18.86 -3.56
N TRP A 239 -6.78 19.95 -3.67
CA TRP A 239 -7.14 20.53 -4.95
C TRP A 239 -5.89 20.96 -5.73
N VAL A 240 -4.92 21.60 -5.07
CA VAL A 240 -3.64 21.99 -5.68
C VAL A 240 -2.81 20.77 -6.09
N ASP A 241 -2.73 19.72 -5.26
CA ASP A 241 -1.98 18.50 -5.60
C ASP A 241 -2.59 17.82 -6.85
N THR A 242 -3.93 17.73 -6.91
CA THR A 242 -4.65 17.18 -8.08
C THR A 242 -4.42 18.02 -9.35
N ALA A 243 -4.45 19.34 -9.23
CA ALA A 243 -4.14 20.25 -10.33
C ALA A 243 -2.69 20.09 -10.82
N SER A 244 -1.75 19.90 -9.89
CA SER A 244 -0.34 19.64 -10.22
C SER A 244 -0.19 18.33 -10.99
N ALA A 245 -0.86 17.26 -10.55
CA ALA A 245 -0.86 15.98 -11.23
C ALA A 245 -1.39 16.09 -12.67
N ALA A 246 -2.51 16.80 -12.87
CA ALA A 246 -3.08 17.02 -14.20
C ALA A 246 -2.13 17.80 -15.12
N HIS A 247 -1.48 18.84 -14.59
CA HIS A 247 -0.53 19.64 -15.35
C HIS A 247 0.72 18.85 -15.78
N GLU A 248 1.36 18.17 -14.83
CA GLU A 248 2.61 17.43 -15.07
C GLU A 248 2.44 16.23 -16.03
N ASN A 249 1.21 15.73 -16.16
CA ASN A 249 0.86 14.62 -17.06
C ASN A 249 0.19 15.05 -18.37
N GLY A 250 0.24 16.35 -18.71
CA GLY A 250 -0.23 16.86 -20.00
C GLY A 250 -1.75 16.88 -20.17
N ALA A 251 -2.52 16.81 -19.07
CA ALA A 251 -3.97 16.79 -19.07
C ALA A 251 -4.56 18.20 -18.88
N GLU A 252 -4.19 19.15 -19.73
CA GLU A 252 -4.59 20.57 -19.61
C GLU A 252 -6.12 20.78 -19.57
N ARG A 253 -6.89 19.94 -20.29
CA ARG A 253 -8.36 19.97 -20.22
C ARG A 253 -8.88 19.56 -18.84
N LEU A 254 -8.29 18.52 -18.24
CA LEU A 254 -8.68 18.08 -16.90
C LEU A 254 -8.34 19.14 -15.84
N LEU A 255 -7.27 19.93 -16.05
CA LEU A 255 -6.97 21.06 -15.17
C LEU A 255 -8.06 22.13 -15.20
N LEU A 256 -8.66 22.40 -16.37
CA LEU A 256 -9.78 23.34 -16.50
C LEU A 256 -11.08 22.76 -15.93
N ASP A 257 -11.39 21.49 -16.21
CA ASP A 257 -12.55 20.82 -15.62
C ASP A 257 -12.44 20.77 -14.07
N HIS A 258 -11.22 20.64 -13.55
CA HIS A 258 -10.92 20.68 -12.12
C HIS A 258 -11.07 22.08 -11.51
N LEU A 259 -11.05 23.15 -12.31
CA LEU A 259 -11.39 24.49 -11.83
C LEU A 259 -12.85 24.62 -11.45
N ASP A 260 -13.74 23.93 -12.17
CA ASP A 260 -15.18 23.92 -11.87
C ASP A 260 -15.51 23.11 -10.60
N SER A 261 -14.62 22.20 -10.19
CA SER A 261 -14.71 21.45 -8.92
C SER A 261 -14.03 22.16 -7.74
N ALA A 262 -13.59 23.41 -7.94
CA ALA A 262 -12.91 24.17 -6.89
C ALA A 262 -13.77 24.28 -5.62
N PRO A 263 -13.15 24.17 -4.44
CA PRO A 263 -13.89 24.29 -3.19
C PRO A 263 -14.50 25.70 -3.01
N GLN A 264 -13.95 26.73 -3.66
CA GLN A 264 -14.33 28.13 -3.54
C GLN A 264 -15.43 28.53 -4.53
N PRO A 265 -16.39 29.38 -4.10
CA PRO A 265 -17.46 29.82 -4.99
C PRO A 265 -16.95 30.79 -6.06
N THR A 266 -15.76 31.39 -5.89
CA THR A 266 -15.14 32.25 -6.90
C THR A 266 -13.68 31.91 -7.14
N VAL A 267 -13.22 32.13 -8.38
CA VAL A 267 -11.80 32.00 -8.77
C VAL A 267 -10.92 33.00 -8.01
N ALA A 268 -11.48 34.14 -7.56
CA ALA A 268 -10.74 35.10 -6.76
C ALA A 268 -10.34 34.52 -5.40
N GLU A 269 -11.33 33.97 -4.67
CA GLU A 269 -11.12 33.34 -3.37
C GLU A 269 -10.24 32.09 -3.50
N LEU A 270 -10.41 31.30 -4.56
CA LEU A 270 -9.54 30.15 -4.82
C LEU A 270 -8.08 30.58 -4.93
N VAL A 271 -7.80 31.62 -5.71
CA VAL A 271 -6.43 32.11 -5.90
C VAL A 271 -5.82 32.62 -4.60
N ASP A 272 -6.60 33.26 -3.74
CA ASP A 272 -6.11 33.70 -2.43
C ASP A 272 -5.84 32.51 -1.49
N GLU A 273 -6.76 31.54 -1.39
CA GLU A 273 -6.57 30.36 -0.55
C GLU A 273 -5.44 29.44 -1.03
N ILE A 274 -5.23 29.30 -2.35
CA ILE A 274 -4.09 28.54 -2.92
C ILE A 274 -2.76 29.11 -2.42
N ARG A 275 -2.64 30.42 -2.24
CA ARG A 275 -1.39 31.05 -1.79
C ARG A 275 -1.07 30.71 -0.33
N ASP A 276 -2.11 30.52 0.48
CA ASP A 276 -1.98 30.33 1.92
C ASP A 276 -2.00 28.85 2.33
N CYS A 277 -2.39 27.93 1.43
CA CYS A 277 -2.51 26.50 1.72
C CYS A 277 -1.16 25.78 1.95
N GLY A 278 -0.04 26.40 1.61
CA GLY A 278 1.30 25.85 1.88
C GLY A 278 1.71 24.67 0.99
N HIS A 279 1.05 24.46 -0.16
CA HIS A 279 1.40 23.36 -1.07
C HIS A 279 2.72 23.62 -1.81
N PRO A 280 3.66 22.64 -1.92
CA PRO A 280 4.96 22.83 -2.59
C PRO A 280 4.86 23.24 -4.08
N ARG A 281 3.80 22.81 -4.76
CA ARG A 281 3.51 23.08 -6.18
C ARG A 281 2.64 24.32 -6.44
N THR A 282 2.43 25.17 -5.42
CA THR A 282 1.54 26.36 -5.51
C THR A 282 1.87 27.25 -6.71
N VAL A 283 3.13 27.61 -6.90
CA VAL A 283 3.55 28.50 -8.00
C VAL A 283 3.32 27.84 -9.36
N GLN A 284 3.65 26.56 -9.49
CA GLN A 284 3.51 25.78 -10.72
C GLN A 284 2.04 25.69 -11.14
N VAL A 285 1.15 25.38 -10.21
CA VAL A 285 -0.30 25.30 -10.46
C VAL A 285 -0.86 26.66 -10.87
N LEU A 286 -0.49 27.75 -10.18
CA LEU A 286 -0.92 29.10 -10.58
C LEU A 286 -0.44 29.43 -12.00
N LEU A 287 0.81 29.14 -12.36
CA LEU A 287 1.30 29.36 -13.72
C LEU A 287 0.58 28.50 -14.77
N ALA A 288 0.29 27.24 -14.45
CA ALA A 288 -0.46 26.34 -15.31
C ALA A 288 -1.89 26.85 -15.55
N LEU A 289 -2.59 27.28 -14.49
CA LEU A 289 -3.91 27.88 -14.58
C LEU A 289 -3.88 29.15 -15.45
N ALA A 290 -2.89 30.01 -15.26
CA ALA A 290 -2.73 31.22 -16.06
C ALA A 290 -2.44 30.93 -17.55
N ALA A 291 -1.85 29.78 -17.87
CA ALA A 291 -1.60 29.36 -19.25
C ALA A 291 -2.86 28.77 -19.91
N ALA A 292 -3.68 28.04 -19.14
CA ALA A 292 -4.85 27.35 -19.65
C ALA A 292 -6.13 28.21 -19.67
N HIS A 293 -6.26 29.22 -18.78
CA HIS A 293 -7.51 29.94 -18.60
C HIS A 293 -7.88 30.87 -19.78
N PRO A 294 -9.12 30.81 -20.30
CA PRO A 294 -9.53 31.61 -21.47
C PRO A 294 -9.76 33.10 -21.18
N ASP A 295 -10.16 33.48 -19.96
CA ASP A 295 -10.38 34.88 -19.56
C ASP A 295 -9.06 35.60 -19.22
N PRO A 296 -8.67 36.66 -19.97
CA PRO A 296 -7.45 37.42 -19.70
C PRO A 296 -7.43 38.16 -18.35
N ALA A 297 -8.59 38.51 -17.78
CA ALA A 297 -8.67 39.16 -16.47
C ALA A 297 -8.26 38.20 -15.35
N ILE A 298 -8.76 36.96 -15.42
CA ILE A 298 -8.39 35.88 -14.50
C ILE A 298 -6.91 35.53 -14.67
N THR A 299 -6.44 35.37 -15.91
CA THR A 299 -5.01 35.13 -16.20
C THR A 299 -4.10 36.18 -15.56
N LYS A 300 -4.44 37.47 -15.66
CA LYS A 300 -3.66 38.54 -15.03
C LYS A 300 -3.64 38.43 -13.51
N ARG A 301 -4.77 38.09 -12.87
CA ARG A 301 -4.87 37.88 -11.42
C ARG A 301 -4.00 36.71 -10.98
N VAL A 302 -4.12 35.56 -11.63
CA VAL A 302 -3.38 34.33 -11.29
C VAL A 302 -1.87 34.55 -11.45
N ARG A 303 -1.42 35.23 -12.52
CA ARG A 303 0.02 35.59 -12.69
C ARG A 303 0.53 36.49 -11.57
N ARG A 304 -0.28 37.45 -11.13
CA ARG A 304 0.08 38.32 -10.01
C ARG A 304 0.22 37.53 -8.71
N ALA A 305 -0.69 36.59 -8.45
CA ALA A 305 -0.63 35.69 -7.30
C ALA A 305 0.63 34.81 -7.32
N ALA A 306 0.96 34.21 -8.47
CA ALA A 306 2.17 33.40 -8.62
C ALA A 306 3.44 34.22 -8.31
N PHE A 307 3.51 35.45 -8.81
CA PHE A 307 4.63 36.36 -8.53
C PHE A 307 4.72 36.74 -7.05
N GLN A 308 3.60 36.98 -6.38
CA GLN A 308 3.56 37.30 -4.95
C GLN A 308 4.05 36.15 -4.08
N VAL A 309 3.68 34.90 -4.39
CA VAL A 309 4.19 33.72 -3.68
C VAL A 309 5.69 33.56 -3.90
N HIS A 310 6.16 33.75 -5.15
CA HIS A 310 7.58 33.63 -5.47
C HIS A 310 8.45 34.71 -4.77
N THR A 311 7.91 35.91 -4.56
CA THR A 311 8.63 37.03 -3.91
C THR A 311 8.50 37.06 -2.39
N GLY A 312 7.46 36.44 -1.82
CA GLY A 312 7.24 36.34 -0.37
C GLY A 312 7.88 35.13 0.32
N GLY A 313 8.52 34.23 -0.43
CA GLY A 313 9.15 33.00 0.08
C GLY A 313 10.65 33.09 0.38
N ALA A 314 11.15 34.25 0.83
CA ALA A 314 12.53 34.45 1.27
C ALA A 314 12.65 34.36 2.80
#